data_AF-A0A433DAD3-F1
#
_entry.id   AF-A0A433DAD3-F1
#
_cell.length_a   1.000
_cell.length_b   1.000
_cell.length_c   1.000
_cell.angle_alpha   90.00
_cell.angle_beta   90.00
_cell.angle_gamma   90.00
#
_symmetry.space_group_name_H-M   'P 1'
#
loop_
_entity.id
_entity.type
_entity.pdbx_description
1 polymer ?
#
loop_
_entity_poly.entity_id
_entity_poly.type
_entity_poly.pdbx_seq_one_letter_code
_entity_poly.pdbx_strand_id
1 'polypeptide(L)'
;MSYKASKNHYHDDGDVKIVCNKTVFKVHSVVLRLSSKFFASKFTHEWKSSSMFPFYVYVNNEEPENIETLLSLIYPGKHLSISWTNVEVILRLRDSYDVEALRQAAEEFLEEKYYMRPLKSLLLAEKYRFSNVFNMSSTYIIDDIYTYRKLTDFDRISDRTQRKLFQARLDFIKDMTTVTYDDLPGCEQCFDYRDSKLDAMILQLRDPSSSIVKILEKIAAFSEKNAVHATCMKTVRKHMAQFLKTHFGSETPSLTSLQTTKSLWIELD
;
A
#
# COMPACT_ATOMS: atom_id res chain seq x y z
N MET A 1 -4.71 -44.42 -8.43
CA MET A 1 -3.84 -43.22 -8.50
C MET A 1 -3.24 -43.00 -7.10
N SER A 2 -1.92 -42.81 -6.95
CA SER A 2 -1.28 -42.73 -5.63
C SER A 2 -1.27 -41.31 -5.05
N TYR A 3 -1.69 -41.16 -3.80
CA TYR A 3 -1.52 -39.94 -3.02
C TYR A 3 -0.07 -39.78 -2.54
N LYS A 4 0.39 -38.54 -2.37
CA LYS A 4 1.73 -38.18 -1.90
C LYS A 4 1.64 -37.39 -0.59
N ALA A 5 2.43 -37.76 0.42
CA ALA A 5 2.54 -36.98 1.65
C ALA A 5 3.22 -35.62 1.39
N SER A 6 2.72 -34.55 2.02
CA SER A 6 3.44 -33.27 2.07
C SER A 6 4.79 -33.47 2.76
N LYS A 7 5.83 -32.82 2.24
CA LYS A 7 7.16 -32.84 2.86
C LYS A 7 7.23 -31.94 4.09
N ASN A 8 6.40 -30.90 4.13
CA ASN A 8 6.49 -29.83 5.12
C ASN A 8 5.49 -29.97 6.26
N HIS A 9 4.31 -30.55 5.98
CA HIS A 9 3.23 -30.73 6.98
C HIS A 9 2.67 -32.15 6.92
N TYR A 10 3.46 -33.09 7.45
CA TYR A 10 3.04 -34.46 7.67
C TYR A 10 3.54 -34.91 9.05
N HIS A 11 2.67 -34.75 10.04
CA HIS A 11 2.97 -35.00 11.45
C HIS A 11 2.52 -36.40 11.87
N ASP A 12 3.39 -37.18 12.48
CA ASP A 12 3.09 -38.57 12.87
C ASP A 12 1.99 -38.66 13.94
N ASP A 13 1.90 -37.64 14.79
CA ASP A 13 0.89 -37.44 15.83
C ASP A 13 -0.38 -36.72 15.34
N GLY A 14 -0.45 -36.35 14.05
CA GLY A 14 -1.61 -35.67 13.47
C GLY A 14 -2.88 -36.54 13.44
N ASP A 15 -4.00 -35.97 13.89
CA ASP A 15 -5.34 -36.58 13.95
C ASP A 15 -6.21 -36.25 12.72
N VAL A 16 -5.73 -35.38 11.82
CA VAL A 16 -6.42 -34.94 10.60
C VAL A 16 -5.54 -35.13 9.37
N LYS A 17 -6.13 -35.59 8.27
CA LYS A 17 -5.54 -35.61 6.93
C LYS A 17 -6.32 -34.69 6.00
N ILE A 18 -5.71 -33.56 5.64
CA ILE A 18 -6.21 -32.70 4.58
C ILE A 18 -5.70 -33.25 3.24
N VAL A 19 -6.61 -33.63 2.36
CA VAL A 19 -6.33 -34.12 1.02
C VAL A 19 -6.65 -33.01 0.03
N CYS A 20 -5.60 -32.46 -0.59
CA CYS A 20 -5.71 -31.43 -1.62
C CYS A 20 -5.10 -31.97 -2.91
N ASN A 21 -5.91 -32.15 -3.94
CA ASN A 21 -5.54 -32.85 -5.17
C ASN A 21 -4.91 -34.22 -4.87
N LYS A 22 -3.61 -34.40 -5.15
CA LYS A 22 -2.86 -35.65 -4.89
C LYS A 22 -1.96 -35.55 -3.65
N THR A 23 -2.00 -34.43 -2.93
CA THR A 23 -1.14 -34.17 -1.77
C THR A 23 -1.93 -34.33 -0.47
N VAL A 24 -1.34 -35.04 0.48
CA VAL A 24 -1.92 -35.30 1.80
C VAL A 24 -1.09 -34.59 2.87
N PHE A 25 -1.75 -33.69 3.60
CA PHE A 25 -1.20 -32.99 4.75
C PHE A 25 -1.73 -33.65 6.02
N LYS A 26 -0.85 -34.15 6.88
CA LYS A 26 -1.25 -34.76 8.15
C LYS A 26 -0.96 -33.79 9.28
N VAL A 27 -2.00 -33.31 9.95
CA VAL A 27 -2.00 -32.13 10.84
C VAL A 27 -2.89 -32.36 12.07
N HIS A 28 -2.92 -31.37 12.96
CA HIS A 28 -3.58 -31.39 14.25
C HIS A 28 -4.86 -30.57 14.22
N SER A 29 -6.00 -31.21 14.52
CA SER A 29 -7.31 -30.57 14.57
C SER A 29 -7.33 -29.42 15.57
N VAL A 30 -6.64 -29.54 16.71
CA VAL A 30 -6.56 -28.50 17.73
C VAL A 30 -5.91 -27.22 17.21
N VAL A 31 -4.82 -27.34 16.45
CA VAL A 31 -4.12 -26.18 15.87
C VAL A 31 -5.02 -25.50 14.85
N LEU A 32 -5.65 -26.26 13.96
CA LEU A 32 -6.59 -25.71 12.97
C LEU A 32 -7.77 -24.99 13.62
N ARG A 33 -8.40 -25.56 14.65
CA ARG A 33 -9.54 -24.95 15.35
C ARG A 33 -9.16 -23.65 16.08
N LEU A 34 -7.97 -23.61 16.68
CA LEU A 34 -7.51 -22.43 17.40
C LEU A 34 -7.20 -21.27 16.46
N SER A 35 -6.70 -21.56 15.26
CA SER A 35 -6.30 -20.53 14.30
C SER A 35 -7.41 -20.10 13.32
N SER A 36 -8.44 -20.92 13.14
CA SER A 36 -9.48 -20.72 12.12
C SER A 36 -10.87 -20.97 12.65
N LYS A 37 -11.75 -19.98 12.52
CA LYS A 37 -13.18 -20.14 12.84
C LYS A 37 -13.89 -21.09 11.88
N PHE A 38 -13.47 -21.11 10.61
CA PHE A 38 -13.96 -22.07 9.62
C PHE A 38 -13.70 -23.51 10.08
N PHE A 39 -12.45 -23.83 10.43
CA PHE A 39 -12.12 -25.16 10.92
C PHE A 39 -12.79 -25.45 12.27
N ALA A 40 -12.84 -24.48 13.20
CA ALA A 40 -13.58 -24.62 14.46
C ALA A 40 -15.02 -25.09 14.25
N SER A 41 -15.75 -24.44 13.35
CA SER A 41 -17.14 -24.78 13.01
C SER A 41 -17.27 -26.14 12.30
N LYS A 42 -16.38 -26.43 11.34
CA LYS A 42 -16.41 -27.70 10.59
C LYS A 42 -16.14 -28.91 11.49
N PHE A 43 -15.19 -28.78 12.41
CA PHE A 43 -14.88 -29.82 13.39
C PHE A 43 -15.95 -29.98 14.48
N THR A 44 -16.88 -29.03 14.68
CA THR A 44 -17.97 -29.17 15.65
C THR A 44 -19.24 -29.77 15.05
N HIS A 45 -19.57 -29.44 13.80
CA HIS A 45 -20.87 -29.78 13.21
C HIS A 45 -20.83 -30.88 12.15
N GLU A 46 -19.83 -30.87 11.26
CA GLU A 46 -19.83 -31.74 10.07
C GLU A 46 -18.89 -32.94 10.19
N TRP A 47 -17.78 -32.82 10.92
CA TRP A 47 -16.73 -33.85 10.95
C TRP A 47 -16.71 -34.71 12.23
N LYS A 48 -17.64 -34.50 13.18
CA LYS A 48 -17.79 -35.35 14.38
C LYS A 48 -18.47 -36.69 14.12
N SER A 49 -19.12 -36.88 12.98
CA SER A 49 -19.93 -38.06 12.67
C SER A 49 -19.14 -39.23 12.05
N SER A 50 -17.85 -39.04 11.74
CA SER A 50 -16.99 -40.13 11.28
C SER A 50 -16.26 -40.76 12.48
N SER A 51 -16.58 -42.01 12.79
CA SER A 51 -15.86 -42.84 13.77
C SER A 51 -14.46 -43.28 13.30
N MET A 52 -13.96 -42.71 12.20
CA MET A 52 -12.74 -43.14 11.52
C MET A 52 -11.62 -42.11 11.76
N PHE A 53 -10.65 -42.50 12.60
CA PHE A 53 -9.41 -41.77 12.81
C PHE A 53 -8.33 -42.25 11.82
N PRO A 54 -7.52 -41.36 11.23
CA PRO A 54 -7.61 -39.89 11.27
C PRO A 54 -8.76 -39.33 10.40
N PHE A 55 -9.24 -38.13 10.73
CA PHE A 55 -10.29 -37.45 9.95
C PHE A 55 -9.78 -37.04 8.57
N TYR A 56 -10.54 -37.33 7.50
CA TYR A 56 -10.19 -36.90 6.14
C TYR A 56 -10.98 -35.64 5.75
N VAL A 57 -10.25 -34.61 5.32
CA VAL A 57 -10.81 -33.35 4.81
C VAL A 57 -10.39 -33.18 3.36
N TYR A 58 -11.34 -33.17 2.44
CA TYR A 58 -11.05 -33.00 1.02
C TYR A 58 -11.19 -31.54 0.60
N VAL A 59 -10.13 -30.98 0.03
CA VAL A 59 -10.08 -29.61 -0.48
C VAL A 59 -9.83 -29.68 -1.99
N ASN A 60 -10.88 -29.48 -2.78
CA ASN A 60 -10.83 -29.68 -4.23
C ASN A 60 -10.71 -28.37 -5.04
N ASN A 61 -10.88 -27.22 -4.39
CA ASN A 61 -10.87 -25.90 -5.05
C ASN A 61 -9.59 -25.12 -4.73
N GLU A 62 -8.50 -25.82 -4.40
CA GLU A 62 -7.22 -25.22 -4.04
C GLU A 62 -6.04 -25.99 -4.61
N GLU A 63 -4.93 -25.29 -4.71
CA GLU A 63 -3.63 -25.90 -5.01
C GLU A 63 -2.91 -26.32 -3.72
N PRO A 64 -2.17 -27.45 -3.72
CA PRO A 64 -1.42 -27.91 -2.56
C PRO A 64 -0.47 -26.86 -1.98
N GLU A 65 0.16 -26.04 -2.82
CA GLU A 65 1.08 -24.97 -2.40
C GLU A 65 0.38 -23.89 -1.57
N ASN A 66 -0.90 -23.60 -1.86
CA ASN A 66 -1.69 -22.65 -1.10
C ASN A 66 -2.07 -23.22 0.27
N ILE A 67 -2.39 -24.52 0.34
CA ILE A 67 -2.65 -25.20 1.62
C ILE A 67 -1.37 -25.27 2.45
N GLU A 68 -0.23 -25.55 1.83
CA GLU A 68 1.06 -25.51 2.51
C GLU A 68 1.40 -24.12 3.04
N THR A 69 1.08 -23.07 2.28
CA THR A 69 1.18 -21.66 2.70
C THR A 69 0.32 -21.37 3.93
N LEU A 70 -0.96 -21.76 3.89
CA LEU A 70 -1.91 -21.63 5.01
C LEU A 70 -1.37 -22.32 6.27
N LEU A 71 -0.96 -23.59 6.15
CA LEU A 71 -0.47 -24.38 7.28
C LEU A 71 0.84 -23.83 7.85
N SER A 72 1.73 -23.31 7.00
CA SER A 72 2.99 -22.71 7.44
C SER A 72 2.80 -21.42 8.24
N LEU A 73 1.67 -20.73 8.07
CA LEU A 73 1.32 -19.54 8.86
C LEU A 73 0.57 -19.89 10.15
N ILE A 74 -0.16 -21.01 10.16
CA ILE A 74 -0.93 -21.48 11.32
C ILE A 74 -0.03 -22.22 12.32
N TYR A 75 0.98 -22.94 11.84
CA TYR A 75 1.86 -23.73 12.69
C TYR A 75 3.03 -22.91 13.25
N PRO A 76 3.26 -22.95 14.58
CA PRO A 76 4.42 -22.31 15.20
C PRO A 76 5.75 -22.82 14.64
N GLY A 77 6.75 -21.95 14.56
CA GLY A 77 8.12 -22.33 14.18
C GLY A 77 8.38 -22.50 12.68
N LYS A 78 7.36 -22.31 11.83
CA LYS A 78 7.54 -22.17 10.39
C LYS A 78 7.51 -20.68 10.04
N HIS A 79 8.61 -20.15 9.50
CA HIS A 79 8.66 -18.75 9.08
C HIS A 79 8.33 -18.67 7.60
N LEU A 80 7.08 -18.32 7.27
CA LEU A 80 6.74 -17.92 5.91
C LEU A 80 6.99 -16.42 5.76
N SER A 81 7.88 -16.04 4.86
CA SER A 81 8.07 -14.64 4.48
C SER A 81 6.95 -14.18 3.55
N ILE A 82 6.24 -13.14 3.94
CA ILE A 82 5.22 -12.50 3.10
C ILE A 82 5.92 -11.58 2.09
N SER A 83 5.44 -11.61 0.86
CA SER A 83 6.01 -10.86 -0.26
C SER A 83 4.94 -10.51 -1.30
N TRP A 84 5.29 -9.70 -2.28
CA TRP A 84 4.39 -9.29 -3.36
C TRP A 84 3.86 -10.43 -4.23
N THR A 85 4.52 -11.59 -4.21
CA THR A 85 4.12 -12.78 -4.98
C THR A 85 3.08 -13.62 -4.27
N ASN A 86 3.03 -13.60 -2.93
CA ASN A 86 2.13 -14.45 -2.13
C ASN A 86 1.07 -13.68 -1.33
N VAL A 87 1.21 -12.37 -1.11
CA VAL A 87 0.28 -11.58 -0.27
C VAL A 87 -1.19 -11.69 -0.72
N GLU A 88 -1.45 -11.72 -2.02
CA GLU A 88 -2.81 -11.85 -2.55
C GLU A 88 -3.40 -13.25 -2.31
N VAL A 89 -2.57 -14.29 -2.41
CA VAL A 89 -2.95 -15.66 -2.08
C VAL A 89 -3.24 -15.77 -0.58
N ILE A 90 -2.39 -15.19 0.26
CA ILE A 90 -2.56 -15.17 1.73
C ILE A 90 -3.89 -14.52 2.11
N LEU A 91 -4.21 -13.36 1.52
CA LEU A 91 -5.47 -12.67 1.78
C LEU A 91 -6.69 -13.46 1.28
N ARG A 92 -6.59 -14.13 0.12
CA ARG A 92 -7.65 -15.03 -0.38
C ARG A 92 -7.86 -16.23 0.54
N LEU A 93 -6.77 -16.82 1.04
CA LEU A 93 -6.81 -17.93 2.00
C LEU A 93 -7.39 -17.47 3.33
N ARG A 94 -7.09 -16.25 3.79
CA ARG A 94 -7.71 -15.65 4.96
C ARG A 94 -9.22 -15.67 4.84
N ASP A 95 -9.75 -15.15 3.74
CA ASP A 95 -11.21 -15.06 3.54
C ASP A 95 -11.84 -16.46 3.35
N SER A 96 -11.13 -17.40 2.72
CA SER A 96 -11.62 -18.76 2.46
C SER A 96 -11.68 -19.62 3.73
N TYR A 97 -10.74 -19.41 4.66
CA TYR A 97 -10.56 -20.25 5.85
C TYR A 97 -10.73 -19.48 7.17
N ASP A 98 -11.15 -18.21 7.15
CA ASP A 98 -11.39 -17.35 8.32
C ASP A 98 -10.24 -17.42 9.35
N VAL A 99 -9.03 -17.07 8.92
CA VAL A 99 -7.77 -17.16 9.70
C VAL A 99 -7.19 -15.79 9.96
N GLU A 100 -7.52 -15.19 11.09
CA GLU A 100 -7.21 -13.77 11.35
C GLU A 100 -5.70 -13.45 11.36
N ALA A 101 -4.86 -14.40 11.78
CA ALA A 101 -3.40 -14.24 11.74
C ALA A 101 -2.86 -13.93 10.33
N LEU A 102 -3.52 -14.45 9.27
CA LEU A 102 -3.14 -14.15 7.89
C LEU A 102 -3.48 -12.71 7.51
N ARG A 103 -4.56 -12.15 8.06
CA ARG A 103 -4.93 -10.74 7.84
C ARG A 103 -3.85 -9.85 8.43
N GLN A 104 -3.53 -10.06 9.71
CA GLN A 104 -2.55 -9.23 10.42
C GLN A 104 -1.19 -9.25 9.70
N ALA A 105 -0.68 -10.43 9.37
CA ALA A 105 0.62 -10.55 8.72
C ALA A 105 0.64 -9.89 7.33
N ALA A 106 -0.46 -9.98 6.57
CA ALA A 106 -0.58 -9.30 5.29
C ALA A 106 -0.71 -7.77 5.43
N GLU A 107 -1.43 -7.30 6.45
CA GLU A 107 -1.57 -5.87 6.75
C GLU A 107 -0.22 -5.27 7.13
N GLU A 108 0.52 -5.88 8.06
CA GLU A 108 1.87 -5.45 8.46
C GLU A 108 2.82 -5.36 7.25
N PHE A 109 2.81 -6.38 6.37
CA PHE A 109 3.61 -6.36 5.15
C PHE A 109 3.23 -5.19 4.22
N LEU A 110 1.93 -4.96 4.03
CA LEU A 110 1.45 -3.89 3.16
C LEU A 110 1.74 -2.51 3.75
N GLU A 111 1.59 -2.31 5.06
CA GLU A 111 1.94 -1.08 5.75
C GLU A 111 3.43 -0.77 5.67
N GLU A 112 4.28 -1.79 5.73
CA GLU A 112 5.73 -1.60 5.61
C GLU A 112 6.16 -1.32 4.16
N LYS A 113 5.48 -1.92 3.16
CA LYS A 113 5.97 -1.96 1.78
C LYS A 113 5.13 -1.20 0.77
N TYR A 114 4.02 -0.55 1.15
CA TYR A 114 3.05 -0.01 0.19
C TYR A 114 3.68 0.87 -0.90
N TYR A 115 4.70 1.66 -0.56
CA TYR A 115 5.41 2.58 -1.46
C TYR A 115 6.13 1.87 -2.61
N MET A 116 6.45 0.59 -2.46
CA MET A 116 7.12 -0.20 -3.50
C MET A 116 6.18 -0.55 -4.66
N ARG A 117 4.89 -0.74 -4.37
CA ARG A 117 3.86 -1.07 -5.37
C ARG A 117 2.52 -0.38 -5.06
N PRO A 118 2.45 0.97 -5.12
CA PRO A 118 1.30 1.70 -4.59
C PRO A 118 -0.04 1.30 -5.21
N LEU A 119 -0.10 1.10 -6.53
CA LEU A 119 -1.31 0.65 -7.22
C LEU A 119 -1.78 -0.72 -6.73
N LYS A 120 -0.87 -1.69 -6.59
CA LYS A 120 -1.21 -3.02 -6.07
C LYS A 120 -1.65 -2.95 -4.61
N SER A 121 -0.99 -2.12 -3.80
CA SER A 121 -1.36 -1.88 -2.41
C SER A 121 -2.76 -1.31 -2.30
N LEU A 122 -3.11 -0.29 -3.11
CA LEU A 122 -4.43 0.33 -3.11
C LEU A 122 -5.52 -0.68 -3.47
N LEU A 123 -5.30 -1.50 -4.52
CA LEU A 123 -6.23 -2.55 -4.94
C LEU A 123 -6.49 -3.58 -3.84
N LEU A 124 -5.43 -4.05 -3.18
CA LEU A 124 -5.56 -5.01 -2.08
C LEU A 124 -6.23 -4.36 -0.86
N ALA A 125 -5.87 -3.12 -0.54
CA ALA A 125 -6.43 -2.38 0.57
C ALA A 125 -7.92 -2.07 0.39
N GLU A 126 -8.36 -1.73 -0.83
CA GLU A 126 -9.76 -1.56 -1.17
C GLU A 126 -10.53 -2.87 -1.00
N LYS A 127 -10.01 -3.96 -1.58
CA LYS A 127 -10.66 -5.28 -1.55
C LYS A 127 -10.80 -5.84 -0.13
N TYR A 128 -9.73 -5.79 0.66
CA TYR A 128 -9.66 -6.41 1.98
C TYR A 128 -9.86 -5.43 3.14
N ARG A 129 -10.22 -4.18 2.84
CA ARG A 129 -10.54 -3.12 3.80
C ARG A 129 -9.38 -2.82 4.77
N PHE A 130 -8.23 -2.44 4.22
CA PHE A 130 -7.07 -1.95 4.98
C PHE A 130 -6.99 -0.42 4.88
N SER A 131 -7.72 0.28 5.73
CA SER A 131 -7.89 1.74 5.61
C SER A 131 -6.57 2.50 5.62
N ASN A 132 -5.62 2.12 6.49
CA ASN A 132 -4.32 2.80 6.56
C ASN A 132 -3.51 2.61 5.27
N VAL A 133 -3.37 1.38 4.79
CA VAL A 133 -2.69 1.06 3.51
C VAL A 133 -3.37 1.78 2.35
N PHE A 134 -4.71 1.83 2.33
CA PHE A 134 -5.48 2.52 1.30
C PHE A 134 -5.14 4.02 1.27
N ASN A 135 -5.22 4.68 2.42
CA ASN A 135 -4.92 6.11 2.55
C ASN A 135 -3.48 6.40 2.12
N MET A 136 -2.50 5.66 2.66
CA MET A 136 -1.07 5.90 2.41
C MET A 136 -0.66 5.62 0.95
N SER A 137 -1.20 4.56 0.34
CA SER A 137 -0.92 4.23 -1.06
C SER A 137 -1.59 5.21 -2.03
N SER A 138 -2.74 5.78 -1.65
CA SER A 138 -3.42 6.76 -2.48
C SER A 138 -2.60 8.04 -2.71
N THR A 139 -1.79 8.47 -1.75
CA THR A 139 -0.89 9.63 -1.90
C THR A 139 0.08 9.47 -3.07
N TYR A 140 0.66 8.27 -3.22
CA TYR A 140 1.58 7.97 -4.31
C TYR A 140 0.89 8.02 -5.67
N ILE A 141 -0.38 7.60 -5.71
CA ILE A 141 -1.17 7.60 -6.94
C ILE A 141 -1.63 9.01 -7.28
N ILE A 142 -2.06 9.80 -6.29
CA ILE A 142 -2.45 11.22 -6.48
C ILE A 142 -1.25 12.05 -6.94
N ASP A 143 -0.05 11.79 -6.41
CA ASP A 143 1.19 12.47 -6.81
C ASP A 143 1.45 12.41 -8.32
N ASP A 144 1.24 11.24 -8.94
CA ASP A 144 1.56 10.99 -10.34
C ASP A 144 0.42 10.24 -11.06
N ILE A 145 -0.81 10.75 -10.90
CA ILE A 145 -2.03 10.05 -11.31
C ILE A 145 -2.06 9.72 -12.80
N TYR A 146 -1.46 10.56 -13.64
CA TYR A 146 -1.38 10.32 -15.08
C TYR A 146 -0.44 9.18 -15.45
N THR A 147 0.63 8.96 -14.68
CA THR A 147 1.51 7.80 -14.89
C THR A 147 0.81 6.53 -14.45
N TYR A 148 0.15 6.52 -13.29
CA TYR A 148 -0.59 5.35 -12.81
C TYR A 148 -1.78 4.99 -13.69
N ARG A 149 -2.51 5.97 -14.23
CA ARG A 149 -3.63 5.77 -15.16
C ARG A 149 -3.26 4.95 -16.40
N LYS A 150 -2.00 5.01 -16.84
CA LYS A 150 -1.52 4.27 -18.02
C LYS A 150 -1.27 2.79 -17.73
N LEU A 151 -1.22 2.39 -16.46
CA LEU A 151 -1.00 1.00 -16.07
C LEU A 151 -2.29 0.20 -16.27
N THR A 152 -2.18 -1.00 -16.82
CA THR A 152 -3.33 -1.89 -17.09
C THR A 152 -4.11 -2.27 -15.85
N ASP A 153 -3.46 -2.28 -14.69
CA ASP A 153 -4.10 -2.61 -13.40
C ASP A 153 -4.93 -1.44 -12.85
N PHE A 154 -4.82 -0.22 -13.39
CA PHE A 154 -5.54 0.94 -12.87
C PHE A 154 -7.06 0.78 -13.00
N ASP A 155 -7.51 0.20 -14.11
CA ASP A 155 -8.92 -0.06 -14.38
C ASP A 155 -9.54 -1.11 -13.45
N ARG A 156 -8.72 -1.81 -12.65
CA ARG A 156 -9.19 -2.75 -11.62
C ARG A 156 -9.62 -2.04 -10.33
N ILE A 157 -9.24 -0.77 -10.15
CA ILE A 157 -9.72 0.06 -9.04
C ILE A 157 -11.20 0.36 -9.28
N SER A 158 -12.02 0.37 -8.23
CA SER A 158 -13.43 0.73 -8.39
C SER A 158 -13.61 2.13 -8.99
N ASP A 159 -14.66 2.33 -9.80
CA ASP A 159 -14.98 3.65 -10.37
C ASP A 159 -15.09 4.75 -9.30
N ARG A 160 -15.56 4.38 -8.11
CA ARG A 160 -15.69 5.30 -6.97
C ARG A 160 -14.33 5.76 -6.48
N THR A 161 -13.39 4.84 -6.30
CA THR A 161 -12.04 5.17 -5.87
C THR A 161 -11.27 5.91 -6.96
N GLN A 162 -11.44 5.54 -8.24
CA GLN A 162 -10.88 6.32 -9.35
C GLN A 162 -11.37 7.77 -9.33
N ARG A 163 -12.68 8.01 -9.16
CA ARG A 163 -13.24 9.36 -9.02
C ARG A 163 -12.63 10.12 -7.84
N LYS A 164 -12.48 9.48 -6.68
CA LYS A 164 -11.84 10.10 -5.50
C LYS A 164 -10.40 10.51 -5.78
N LEU A 165 -9.61 9.66 -6.45
CA LEU A 165 -8.22 9.97 -6.81
C LEU A 165 -8.13 11.19 -7.74
N PHE A 166 -8.96 11.24 -8.79
CA PHE A 166 -9.01 12.39 -9.69
C PHE A 166 -9.52 13.64 -8.99
N GLN A 167 -10.54 13.53 -8.14
CA GLN A 167 -11.07 14.65 -7.39
C GLN A 167 -10.02 15.23 -6.44
N ALA A 168 -9.32 14.38 -5.67
CA ALA A 168 -8.24 14.83 -4.80
C ALA A 168 -7.12 15.55 -5.59
N ARG A 169 -6.78 15.03 -6.78
CA ARG A 169 -5.80 15.70 -7.65
C ARG A 169 -6.31 17.06 -8.16
N LEU A 170 -7.58 17.16 -8.55
CA LEU A 170 -8.18 18.42 -9.00
C LEU A 170 -8.27 19.44 -7.87
N ASP A 171 -8.65 19.00 -6.68
CA ASP A 171 -8.71 19.84 -5.49
C ASP A 171 -7.31 20.38 -5.14
N PHE A 172 -6.28 19.53 -5.18
CA PHE A 172 -4.90 19.98 -5.03
C PHE A 172 -4.52 21.06 -6.05
N ILE A 173 -4.83 20.86 -7.34
CA ILE A 173 -4.52 21.84 -8.39
C ILE A 173 -5.26 23.15 -8.12
N LYS A 174 -6.53 23.08 -7.73
CA LYS A 174 -7.34 24.24 -7.38
C LYS A 174 -6.73 24.99 -6.20
N ASP A 175 -6.30 24.30 -5.15
CA ASP A 175 -5.61 24.92 -4.02
C ASP A 175 -4.35 25.65 -4.50
N MET A 176 -3.55 25.02 -5.37
CA MET A 176 -2.34 25.62 -5.97
C MET A 176 -2.62 26.81 -6.90
N THR A 177 -3.86 27.03 -7.35
CA THR A 177 -4.23 28.27 -8.07
C THR A 177 -4.38 29.47 -7.15
N THR A 178 -4.79 29.22 -5.90
CA THR A 178 -4.96 30.26 -4.87
C THR A 178 -3.64 30.59 -4.17
N VAL A 179 -2.69 29.66 -4.20
CA VAL A 179 -1.36 29.86 -3.65
C VAL A 179 -0.61 30.88 -4.51
N THR A 180 -0.43 32.07 -3.95
CA THR A 180 0.47 33.10 -4.46
C THR A 180 1.78 33.02 -3.69
N TYR A 181 2.89 33.11 -4.41
CA TYR A 181 4.20 33.25 -3.77
C TYR A 181 4.35 34.72 -3.37
N ASP A 182 4.71 34.98 -2.11
CA ASP A 182 4.93 36.35 -1.63
C ASP A 182 5.95 37.06 -2.54
N ASP A 183 5.72 38.36 -2.76
CA ASP A 183 6.70 39.19 -3.46
C ASP A 183 8.05 39.06 -2.76
N LEU A 184 9.05 38.57 -3.50
CA LEU A 184 10.39 38.46 -2.98
C LEU A 184 10.87 39.87 -2.59
N PRO A 185 11.53 40.04 -1.44
CA PRO A 185 11.99 41.35 -1.02
C PRO A 185 12.86 41.96 -2.12
N GLY A 186 12.40 43.12 -2.63
CA GLY A 186 13.07 43.86 -3.68
C GLY A 186 14.50 44.18 -3.28
N CYS A 187 15.44 43.93 -4.18
CA CYS A 187 16.82 44.34 -4.03
C CYS A 187 17.01 45.65 -4.80
N GLU A 188 17.51 46.70 -4.15
CA GLU A 188 17.73 48.02 -4.77
C GLU A 188 18.69 47.97 -5.96
N GLN A 189 19.61 46.99 -5.99
CA GLN A 189 20.52 46.75 -7.12
C GLN A 189 19.91 45.86 -8.21
N CYS A 190 18.80 45.19 -7.92
CA CYS A 190 18.22 44.14 -8.75
C CYS A 190 16.88 44.52 -9.37
N PHE A 191 16.25 45.62 -8.90
CA PHE A 191 14.91 46.12 -9.28
C PHE A 191 13.96 44.98 -9.67
N ASP A 192 13.30 44.41 -8.66
CA ASP A 192 12.28 43.35 -8.82
C ASP A 192 12.89 41.96 -9.12
N TYR A 193 13.53 41.34 -8.12
CA TYR A 193 14.06 39.97 -8.25
C TYR A 193 12.91 38.97 -8.24
N ARG A 194 12.21 38.86 -9.37
CA ARG A 194 11.22 37.83 -9.66
C ARG A 194 11.86 36.78 -10.57
N ASP A 195 12.04 35.58 -10.04
CA ASP A 195 12.69 34.52 -10.77
C ASP A 195 11.69 33.77 -11.66
N SER A 196 11.73 34.04 -12.97
CA SER A 196 10.84 33.42 -13.97
C SER A 196 10.90 31.88 -13.97
N LYS A 197 12.02 31.28 -13.53
CA LYS A 197 12.18 29.83 -13.45
C LYS A 197 11.49 29.28 -12.19
N LEU A 198 11.55 30.00 -11.07
CA LEU A 198 10.78 29.67 -9.88
C LEU A 198 9.27 29.77 -10.16
N ASP A 199 8.81 30.83 -10.81
CA ASP A 199 7.42 30.98 -11.24
C ASP A 199 6.98 29.81 -12.13
N ALA A 200 7.81 29.42 -13.09
CA ALA A 200 7.54 28.28 -13.94
C ALA A 200 7.43 26.97 -13.15
N MET A 201 8.24 26.77 -12.09
CA MET A 201 8.12 25.60 -11.21
C MET A 201 6.80 25.61 -10.42
N ILE A 202 6.38 26.77 -9.92
CA ILE A 202 5.10 26.91 -9.20
C ILE A 202 3.93 26.63 -10.15
N LEU A 203 3.99 27.14 -11.38
CA LEU A 203 2.99 26.84 -12.41
C LEU A 203 2.96 25.35 -12.77
N GLN A 204 4.09 24.65 -12.74
CA GLN A 204 4.13 23.19 -12.94
C GLN A 204 3.37 22.41 -11.86
N LEU A 205 3.20 22.93 -10.63
CA LEU A 205 2.36 22.25 -9.63
C LEU A 205 0.89 22.17 -10.05
N ARG A 206 0.47 23.01 -11.01
CA ARG A 206 -0.88 23.02 -11.57
C ARG A 206 -1.02 22.07 -12.76
N ASP A 207 0.08 21.51 -13.26
CA ASP A 207 0.06 20.51 -14.33
C ASP A 207 -0.39 19.16 -13.76
N PRO A 208 -1.52 18.61 -14.23
CA PRO A 208 -2.03 17.35 -13.72
C PRO A 208 -1.14 16.15 -14.12
N SER A 209 -0.30 16.30 -15.16
CA SER A 209 0.57 15.24 -15.66
C SER A 209 1.94 15.14 -14.96
N SER A 210 2.26 16.11 -14.10
CA SER A 210 3.54 16.18 -13.41
C SER A 210 3.48 15.59 -12.00
N SER A 211 4.56 14.93 -11.55
CA SER A 211 4.69 14.49 -10.15
C SER A 211 4.86 15.68 -9.22
N ILE A 212 3.99 15.78 -8.20
CA ILE A 212 3.98 16.88 -7.23
C ILE A 212 5.30 16.89 -6.45
N VAL A 213 5.68 15.75 -5.87
CA VAL A 213 6.88 15.64 -5.04
C VAL A 213 8.15 16.00 -5.81
N LYS A 214 8.26 15.59 -7.08
CA LYS A 214 9.41 15.95 -7.93
C LYS A 214 9.49 17.45 -8.19
N ILE A 215 8.36 18.15 -8.29
CA ILE A 215 8.36 19.60 -8.44
C ILE A 215 8.74 20.26 -7.10
N LEU A 216 8.19 19.80 -5.99
CA LEU A 216 8.53 20.30 -4.65
C LEU A 216 10.02 20.12 -4.32
N GLU A 217 10.62 18.99 -4.72
CA GLU A 217 12.06 18.75 -4.61
C GLU A 217 12.89 19.74 -5.44
N LYS A 218 12.46 20.07 -6.67
CA LYS A 218 13.12 21.10 -7.50
C LYS A 218 13.03 22.48 -6.87
N ILE A 219 11.88 22.81 -6.28
CA ILE A 219 11.68 24.06 -5.52
C ILE A 219 12.62 24.06 -4.31
N ALA A 220 12.62 23.01 -3.48
CA ALA A 220 13.50 22.92 -2.32
C ALA A 220 15.01 22.99 -2.69
N ALA A 221 15.41 22.42 -3.83
CA ALA A 221 16.77 22.43 -4.34
C ALA A 221 17.15 23.72 -5.09
N PHE A 222 16.24 24.69 -5.18
CA PHE A 222 16.47 25.91 -5.94
C PHE A 222 17.67 26.70 -5.39
N SER A 223 18.74 26.66 -6.16
CA SER A 223 20.03 27.22 -5.77
C SER A 223 20.68 27.87 -6.98
N GLU A 224 20.18 29.04 -7.39
CA GLU A 224 20.93 29.83 -8.35
C GLU A 224 22.23 30.32 -7.72
N LYS A 225 23.36 29.98 -8.35
CA LYS A 225 24.67 30.57 -8.06
C LYS A 225 24.73 31.96 -8.70
N ASN A 226 23.89 32.88 -8.24
CA ASN A 226 24.05 34.27 -8.59
C ASN A 226 25.11 34.88 -7.65
N ALA A 227 26.37 34.86 -8.08
CA ALA A 227 27.50 35.38 -7.30
C ALA A 227 27.34 36.89 -6.98
N VAL A 228 26.57 37.61 -7.79
CA VAL A 228 26.28 39.04 -7.60
C VAL A 228 25.22 39.25 -6.49
N HIS A 229 24.33 38.28 -6.26
CA HIS A 229 23.17 38.42 -5.36
C HIS A 229 23.10 37.33 -4.27
N ALA A 230 24.24 36.96 -3.69
CA ALA A 230 24.31 35.89 -2.68
C ALA A 230 23.39 36.11 -1.47
N THR A 231 23.21 37.36 -1.03
CA THR A 231 22.33 37.71 0.09
C THR A 231 20.85 37.57 -0.30
N CYS A 232 20.46 38.03 -1.49
CA CYS A 232 19.10 37.87 -2.01
C CYS A 232 18.74 36.38 -2.12
N MET A 233 19.65 35.55 -2.62
CA MET A 233 19.45 34.10 -2.72
C MET A 233 19.25 33.43 -1.36
N LYS A 234 19.88 33.90 -0.28
CA LYS A 234 19.62 33.40 1.08
C LYS A 234 18.19 33.73 1.52
N THR A 235 17.73 34.95 1.25
CA THR A 235 16.36 35.38 1.57
C THR A 235 15.34 34.58 0.78
N VAL A 236 15.54 34.41 -0.53
CA VAL A 236 14.69 33.57 -1.40
C VAL A 236 14.54 32.18 -0.81
N ARG A 237 15.65 31.49 -0.49
CA ARG A 237 15.59 30.16 0.13
C ARG A 237 14.79 30.12 1.43
N LYS A 238 14.88 31.16 2.27
CA LYS A 238 14.11 31.26 3.50
C LYS A 238 12.60 31.36 3.21
N HIS A 239 12.20 32.20 2.25
CA HIS A 239 10.80 32.30 1.83
C HIS A 239 10.32 30.99 1.20
N MET A 240 11.14 30.31 0.39
CA MET A 240 10.79 29.01 -0.18
C MET A 240 10.61 27.93 0.88
N ALA A 241 11.52 27.84 1.84
CA ALA A 241 11.39 26.90 2.96
C ALA A 241 10.12 27.18 3.76
N GLN A 242 9.83 28.46 4.04
CA GLN A 242 8.61 28.87 4.74
C GLN A 242 7.34 28.51 3.94
N PHE A 243 7.34 28.76 2.63
CA PHE A 243 6.27 28.38 1.72
C PHE A 243 6.02 26.87 1.77
N LEU A 244 7.06 26.08 1.58
CA LEU A 244 6.96 24.62 1.57
C LEU A 244 6.44 24.08 2.91
N LYS A 245 6.95 24.65 4.01
CA LYS A 245 6.50 24.30 5.37
C LYS A 245 5.05 24.68 5.63
N THR A 246 4.62 25.85 5.16
CA THR A 246 3.26 26.37 5.38
C THR A 246 2.22 25.57 4.60
N HIS A 247 2.53 25.21 3.34
CA HIS A 247 1.57 24.53 2.46
C HIS A 247 1.69 23.00 2.46
N PHE A 248 2.85 22.44 2.80
CA PHE A 248 3.13 21.00 2.70
C PHE A 248 3.75 20.40 3.98
N GLY A 249 3.82 21.16 5.08
CA GLY A 249 4.25 20.68 6.39
C GLY A 249 5.76 20.44 6.55
N SER A 250 6.56 20.57 5.49
CA SER A 250 8.01 20.35 5.50
C SER A 250 8.74 21.33 4.60
N GLU A 251 9.95 21.74 4.99
CA GLU A 251 10.86 22.52 4.13
C GLU A 251 11.44 21.66 2.99
N THR A 252 11.42 20.34 3.15
CA THR A 252 11.78 19.34 2.13
C THR A 252 10.65 18.32 2.03
N PRO A 253 9.56 18.64 1.30
CA PRO A 253 8.45 17.72 1.16
C PRO A 253 8.86 16.40 0.51
N SER A 254 8.35 15.31 1.05
CA SER A 254 8.48 13.95 0.54
C SER A 254 7.09 13.33 0.46
N LEU A 255 6.93 12.21 -0.26
CA LEU A 255 5.64 11.51 -0.28
C LEU A 255 5.16 11.14 1.13
N THR A 256 6.09 10.78 2.02
CA THR A 256 5.77 10.50 3.43
C THR A 256 5.26 11.73 4.18
N SER A 257 5.83 12.92 3.96
CA SER A 257 5.30 14.13 4.61
C SER A 257 3.94 14.53 4.02
N LEU A 258 3.74 14.32 2.72
CA LEU A 258 2.50 14.65 2.02
C LEU A 258 1.31 13.77 2.41
N GLN A 259 1.54 12.60 3.01
CA GLN A 259 0.48 11.73 3.55
C GLN A 259 -0.31 12.40 4.68
N THR A 260 0.25 13.43 5.32
CA THR A 260 -0.45 14.21 6.35
C THR A 260 -1.31 15.34 5.76
N THR A 261 -1.16 15.64 4.47
CA THR A 261 -1.87 16.71 3.78
C THR A 261 -3.24 16.21 3.30
N LYS A 262 -4.32 16.77 3.85
CA LYS A 262 -5.71 16.32 3.62
C LYS A 262 -6.14 16.20 2.15
N SER A 263 -5.55 16.99 1.24
CA SER A 263 -5.85 16.95 -0.21
C SER A 263 -5.04 15.91 -1.00
N LEU A 264 -4.11 15.20 -0.34
CA LEU A 264 -3.16 14.28 -0.99
C LEU A 264 -3.34 12.83 -0.55
N TRP A 265 -4.51 12.48 -0.04
CA TRP A 265 -4.92 11.11 0.19
C TRP A 265 -6.45 11.03 0.18
N ILE A 266 -6.99 9.82 0.07
CA ILE A 266 -8.44 9.57 0.06
C ILE A 266 -8.80 8.52 1.11
N GLU A 267 -10.00 8.65 1.67
CA GLU A 267 -10.54 7.71 2.65
C GLU A 267 -11.20 6.51 1.97
N LEU A 268 -10.99 5.34 2.56
CA LEU A 268 -11.78 4.15 2.27
C LEU A 268 -13.22 4.35 2.79
N ASP A 269 -14.22 3.93 1.99
CA ASP A 269 -15.63 4.00 2.37
C ASP A 269 -16.05 2.95 3.40
#